data_AF-A0A0B7IG59-F1
#
_entry.id   AF-A0A0B7IG59-F1
#
_cell.length_a   1.000
_cell.length_b   1.000
_cell.length_c   1.000
_cell.angle_alpha   90.00
_cell.angle_beta   90.00
_cell.angle_gamma   90.00
#
_symmetry.space_group_name_H-M   'P 1'
#
loop_
_entity.id
_entity.type
_entity.pdbx_description
1 polymer ?
#
loop_
_entity_poly.entity_id
_entity_poly.type
_entity_poly.pdbx_seq_one_letter_code
_entity_poly.pdbx_strand_id
1 'polypeptide(L)'
;MPRIYYRDRHLCGTPFESETINLENFQKILTMSKNNASDQQQIVTLPQKYSFVPWKRDIKGYKYAVLWHTDLPHKTMEYGDFYLPKALVFYDVKDAYFPSQYVFVACIDGKLEVRECRAGEGTMWFQQAELHTSIEDEKTVRRIEKSMKELQMLFLDVLVEP
;
A
#
# COMPACT_ATOMS: atom_id res chain seq x y z
N MET A 1 -10.44 -4.40 -6.87
CA MET A 1 -8.99 -4.24 -6.70
C MET A 1 -8.78 -3.27 -5.56
N PRO A 2 -7.82 -3.47 -4.64
CA PRO A 2 -7.83 -2.73 -3.40
C PRO A 2 -7.46 -1.26 -3.64
N ARG A 3 -8.50 -0.42 -3.62
CA ARG A 3 -8.41 1.02 -3.42
C ARG A 3 -8.68 1.27 -1.95
N ILE A 4 -7.99 2.25 -1.38
CA ILE A 4 -8.19 2.63 0.01
C ILE A 4 -9.20 3.76 0.04
N TYR A 5 -10.27 3.56 0.80
CA TYR A 5 -11.32 4.55 0.97
C TYR A 5 -11.29 5.05 2.41
N TYR A 6 -11.35 6.35 2.57
CA TYR A 6 -11.60 7.04 3.83
C TYR A 6 -12.95 7.75 3.73
N ARG A 7 -13.62 7.98 4.86
CA ARG A 7 -14.84 8.81 4.89
C ARG A 7 -14.55 10.28 4.56
N ASP A 8 -13.35 10.73 4.89
CA ASP A 8 -12.93 12.10 4.76
C ASP A 8 -11.40 12.19 4.75
N ARG A 9 -10.88 13.37 4.45
CA ARG A 9 -9.45 13.62 4.27
C ARG A 9 -8.76 13.80 5.63
N HIS A 10 -8.68 12.74 6.41
CA HIS A 10 -7.92 12.72 7.67
C HIS A 10 -7.29 11.35 7.93
N LEU A 11 -6.26 11.32 8.79
CA LEU A 11 -5.67 10.07 9.28
C LEU A 11 -6.60 9.45 10.34
N CYS A 12 -6.93 8.18 10.21
CA CYS A 12 -7.79 7.51 11.20
C CYS A 12 -7.06 7.24 12.53
N GLY A 13 -5.72 7.20 12.50
CA GLY A 13 -4.85 7.05 13.66
C GLY A 13 -3.73 8.08 13.68
N THR A 14 -2.66 7.76 14.41
CA THR A 14 -1.49 8.63 14.50
C THR A 14 -0.62 8.51 13.24
N PRO A 15 0.06 9.60 12.82
CA PRO A 15 1.07 9.53 11.76
C PRO A 15 2.11 8.44 12.06
N PHE A 16 2.46 7.67 11.05
CA PHE A 16 3.48 6.63 11.13
C PHE A 16 4.74 7.04 10.38
N GLU A 17 5.90 6.82 11.00
CA GLU A 17 7.19 7.03 10.34
C GLU A 17 8.23 6.02 10.84
N SER A 18 9.06 5.51 9.93
CA SER A 18 10.25 4.73 10.21
C SER A 18 11.37 5.09 9.23
N GLU A 19 12.57 4.53 9.42
CA GLU A 19 13.70 4.71 8.49
C GLU A 19 13.32 4.32 7.05
N THR A 20 12.45 3.32 6.87
CA THR A 20 12.02 2.86 5.54
C THR A 20 10.65 3.42 5.15
N ILE A 21 9.68 3.43 6.07
CA ILE A 21 8.33 3.98 5.81
C ILE A 21 8.35 5.45 6.21
N ASN A 22 8.80 6.31 5.30
CA ASN A 22 8.77 7.76 5.46
C ASN A 22 8.30 8.42 4.16
N LEU A 23 7.97 9.71 4.25
CA LEU A 23 7.39 10.46 3.15
C LEU A 23 8.31 10.51 1.93
N GLU A 24 9.62 10.67 2.13
CA GLU A 24 10.62 10.72 1.06
C GLU A 24 10.63 9.40 0.26
N ASN A 25 10.76 8.27 0.95
CA ASN A 25 10.76 6.94 0.34
C ASN A 25 9.43 6.64 -0.37
N PHE A 26 8.30 7.03 0.23
CA PHE A 26 6.98 6.89 -0.37
C PHE A 26 6.85 7.68 -1.68
N GLN A 27 7.21 8.97 -1.65
CA GLN A 27 7.15 9.84 -2.83
C GLN A 27 8.13 9.39 -3.93
N LYS A 28 9.32 8.93 -3.55
CA LYS A 28 10.30 8.36 -4.47
C LYS A 28 9.72 7.17 -5.24
N ILE A 29 9.11 6.21 -4.54
CA ILE A 29 8.44 5.05 -5.15
C ILE A 29 7.35 5.48 -6.13
N LEU A 30 6.46 6.40 -5.73
CA LEU A 30 5.38 6.89 -6.59
C LEU A 30 5.90 7.68 -7.81
N THR A 31 7.01 8.38 -7.68
CA THR A 31 7.61 9.15 -8.77
C THR A 31 8.26 8.22 -9.80
N MET A 32 9.06 7.26 -9.35
CA MET A 32 9.72 6.30 -10.23
C MET A 32 8.72 5.42 -10.99
N SER A 33 7.61 5.06 -10.35
CA SER A 33 6.53 4.29 -11.01
C SER A 33 5.77 5.07 -12.08
N LYS A 34 5.55 6.39 -11.92
CA LYS A 34 4.89 7.23 -12.94
C LYS A 34 5.64 7.27 -14.26
N ASN A 35 6.97 7.22 -14.23
CA ASN A 35 7.76 7.14 -15.45
C ASN A 35 7.49 5.85 -16.24
N ASN A 36 6.91 4.83 -15.60
CA ASN A 36 6.64 3.52 -16.15
C ASN A 36 5.14 3.22 -16.40
N ALA A 37 4.22 4.18 -16.17
CA ALA A 37 2.78 3.94 -16.26
C ALA A 37 1.96 5.16 -16.75
N SER A 38 0.98 4.94 -17.63
CA SER A 38 0.00 5.94 -18.09
C SER A 38 -1.25 6.06 -17.21
N ASP A 39 -1.44 5.14 -16.27
CA ASP A 39 -2.69 4.94 -15.54
C ASP A 39 -2.65 5.52 -14.12
N GLN A 40 -3.82 5.82 -13.55
CA GLN A 40 -3.99 6.31 -12.16
C GLN A 40 -3.51 5.30 -11.09
N GLN A 41 -3.30 4.05 -11.50
CA GLN A 41 -2.84 2.96 -10.65
C GLN A 41 -1.82 2.09 -11.41
N GLN A 42 -0.89 1.51 -10.67
CA GLN A 42 0.02 0.49 -11.17
C GLN A 42 -0.02 -0.74 -10.26
N ILE A 43 0.02 -1.94 -10.85
CA ILE A 43 0.12 -3.20 -10.11
C ILE A 43 1.47 -3.81 -10.43
N VAL A 44 2.17 -4.29 -9.41
CA VAL A 44 3.44 -4.99 -9.59
C VAL A 44 3.47 -6.28 -8.77
N THR A 45 4.15 -7.29 -9.33
CA THR A 45 4.52 -8.48 -8.57
C THR A 45 5.90 -8.25 -7.98
N LEU A 46 6.03 -8.45 -6.68
CA LEU A 46 7.28 -8.26 -5.97
C LEU A 46 8.14 -9.52 -6.01
N PRO A 47 9.48 -9.40 -6.00
CA PRO A 47 10.38 -10.55 -6.08
C PRO A 47 10.25 -11.54 -4.92
N GLN A 48 9.75 -11.09 -3.76
CA GLN A 48 9.72 -11.85 -2.52
C GLN A 48 11.08 -12.53 -2.23
N LYS A 49 12.19 -11.80 -2.32
CA LYS A 49 13.54 -12.35 -2.08
C LYS A 49 13.80 -12.39 -0.56
N TYR A 50 13.90 -13.59 0.00
CA TYR A 50 14.18 -13.80 1.43
C TYR A 50 15.15 -14.98 1.62
N SER A 51 15.90 -14.96 2.71
CA SER A 51 16.83 -16.03 3.06
C SER A 51 16.29 -16.87 4.21
N PHE A 52 16.33 -18.19 4.03
CA PHE A 52 15.99 -19.19 5.06
C PHE A 52 17.17 -19.55 5.97
N VAL A 53 18.34 -18.96 5.73
CA VAL A 53 19.56 -19.31 6.46
C VAL A 53 19.45 -18.76 7.91
N PRO A 54 19.70 -19.56 8.96
CA PRO A 54 19.49 -19.17 10.36
C PRO A 54 20.17 -17.86 10.78
N TRP A 55 21.38 -17.59 10.29
CA TRP A 55 22.17 -16.38 10.56
C TRP A 55 21.84 -15.17 9.67
N LYS A 56 20.96 -15.36 8.67
CA LYS A 56 20.48 -14.31 7.76
C LYS A 56 18.96 -14.35 7.65
N ARG A 57 18.25 -14.73 8.72
CA ARG A 57 16.78 -14.77 8.73
C ARG A 57 16.25 -13.40 8.30
N ASP A 58 15.78 -13.36 7.06
CA ASP A 58 15.19 -12.17 6.46
C ASP A 58 13.68 -12.36 6.45
N ILE A 59 12.96 -11.26 6.55
CA ILE A 59 11.52 -11.28 6.50
C ILE A 59 11.07 -11.34 5.05
N LYS A 60 10.05 -12.16 4.77
CA LYS A 60 9.44 -12.23 3.44
C LYS A 60 8.51 -11.03 3.21
N GLY A 61 8.77 -10.25 2.17
CA GLY A 61 7.86 -9.21 1.69
C GLY A 61 6.53 -9.77 1.18
N TYR A 62 5.58 -8.88 0.88
CA TYR A 62 4.33 -9.21 0.21
C TYR A 62 4.55 -9.60 -1.25
N LYS A 63 3.62 -10.37 -1.81
CA LYS A 63 3.71 -10.85 -3.20
C LYS A 63 3.36 -9.78 -4.23
N TYR A 64 2.40 -8.93 -3.91
CA TYR A 64 1.89 -7.92 -4.84
C TYR A 64 1.88 -6.55 -4.18
N ALA A 65 2.05 -5.52 -5.01
CA ALA A 65 1.82 -4.14 -4.63
C ALA A 65 0.92 -3.43 -5.64
N VAL A 66 0.04 -2.57 -5.14
CA VAL A 66 -0.74 -1.62 -5.93
C VAL A 66 -0.32 -0.22 -5.53
N LEU A 67 0.06 0.58 -6.51
CA LEU A 67 0.48 1.96 -6.34
C LEU A 67 -0.67 2.84 -6.83
N TRP A 68 -1.19 3.69 -5.96
CA TRP A 68 -2.24 4.66 -6.27
C TRP A 68 -1.64 6.06 -6.23
N HIS A 69 -1.64 6.75 -7.37
CA HIS A 69 -0.81 7.94 -7.58
C HIS A 69 -1.54 9.26 -7.35
N THR A 70 -2.84 9.23 -7.09
CA THR A 70 -3.70 10.40 -7.07
C THR A 70 -4.50 10.48 -5.79
N ASP A 71 -4.75 11.72 -5.34
CA ASP A 71 -5.72 11.99 -4.29
C ASP A 71 -7.05 12.30 -4.99
N LEU A 72 -8.10 11.55 -4.66
CA LEU A 72 -9.39 11.63 -5.36
C LEU A 72 -10.55 11.75 -4.37
N PRO A 73 -11.31 12.86 -4.38
CA PRO A 73 -12.61 12.90 -3.73
C PRO A 73 -13.61 12.03 -4.50
N HIS A 74 -14.42 11.26 -3.79
CA HIS A 74 -15.41 10.35 -4.36
C HIS A 74 -16.76 10.58 -3.70
N LYS A 75 -17.64 11.33 -4.36
CA LYS A 75 -18.96 11.66 -3.84
C LYS A 75 -20.00 10.66 -4.31
N THR A 76 -20.83 10.20 -3.40
CA THR A 76 -21.96 9.32 -3.73
C THR A 76 -23.23 9.79 -3.06
N MET A 77 -24.36 9.69 -3.76
CA MET A 77 -25.66 10.05 -3.19
C MET A 77 -26.13 9.04 -2.14
N GLU A 78 -25.75 7.77 -2.29
CA GLU A 78 -26.31 6.65 -1.50
C GLU A 78 -25.46 6.34 -0.26
N TYR A 79 -24.14 6.45 -0.34
CA TYR A 79 -23.22 5.98 0.70
C TYR A 79 -22.40 7.10 1.34
N GLY A 80 -22.64 8.35 0.92
CA GLY A 80 -21.91 9.54 1.37
C GLY A 80 -20.65 9.84 0.56
N ASP A 81 -19.90 10.81 1.06
CA ASP A 81 -18.63 11.23 0.48
C ASP A 81 -17.49 10.33 1.00
N PHE A 82 -16.51 10.11 0.13
CA PHE A 82 -15.30 9.37 0.40
C PHE A 82 -14.08 10.11 -0.13
N TYR A 83 -12.93 9.74 0.38
CA TYR A 83 -11.63 10.23 -0.04
C TYR A 83 -10.70 9.04 -0.31
N LEU A 84 -10.05 9.05 -1.47
CA LEU A 84 -9.06 8.04 -1.85
C LEU A 84 -7.68 8.72 -1.87
N PRO A 85 -6.82 8.45 -0.88
CA PRO A 85 -5.48 9.02 -0.86
C PRO A 85 -4.55 8.30 -1.82
N LYS A 86 -3.45 8.97 -2.18
CA LYS A 86 -2.25 8.27 -2.64
C LYS A 86 -1.89 7.15 -1.68
N ALA A 87 -1.60 5.96 -2.21
CA ALA A 87 -1.34 4.81 -1.38
C ALA A 87 -0.40 3.80 -2.05
N LEU A 88 0.30 3.04 -1.21
CA LEU A 88 0.93 1.77 -1.55
C LEU A 88 0.15 0.67 -0.84
N VAL A 89 -0.41 -0.28 -1.56
CA VAL A 89 -1.20 -1.39 -0.99
C VAL A 89 -0.47 -2.69 -1.25
N PHE A 90 -0.31 -3.53 -0.23
CA PHE A 90 0.42 -4.78 -0.29
C PHE A 90 -0.44 -5.97 0.13
N TYR A 91 -0.34 -7.07 -0.60
CA TYR A 91 -1.08 -8.32 -0.30
C TYR A 91 -0.39 -9.55 -0.90
N ASP A 92 -0.74 -10.74 -0.41
CA ASP A 92 -0.20 -12.01 -0.88
C ASP A 92 -1.13 -12.79 -1.81
N VAL A 93 -2.44 -12.69 -1.57
CA VAL A 93 -3.47 -13.51 -2.24
C VAL A 93 -4.50 -12.58 -2.87
N LYS A 94 -4.84 -12.85 -4.14
CA LYS A 94 -5.95 -12.18 -4.84
C LYS A 94 -7.10 -13.16 -4.96
N ASP A 95 -7.84 -13.33 -3.87
CA ASP A 95 -8.95 -14.26 -3.71
C ASP A 95 -10.32 -13.62 -3.98
N ALA A 96 -10.42 -12.30 -3.90
CA ALA A 96 -11.63 -11.55 -4.23
C ALA A 96 -11.29 -10.20 -4.88
N TYR A 97 -12.33 -9.41 -5.19
CA TYR A 97 -12.14 -8.06 -5.73
C TYR A 97 -11.30 -7.19 -4.78
N PHE A 98 -11.59 -7.26 -3.49
CA PHE A 98 -10.71 -6.81 -2.42
C PHE A 98 -10.07 -8.05 -1.79
N PRO A 99 -8.73 -8.15 -1.71
CA PRO A 99 -8.09 -9.26 -1.02
C PRO A 99 -8.67 -9.47 0.39
N SER A 100 -8.80 -10.71 0.83
CA SER A 100 -9.25 -11.03 2.19
C SER A 100 -8.41 -10.36 3.27
N GLN A 101 -7.10 -10.22 3.03
CA GLN A 101 -6.20 -9.45 3.87
C GLN A 101 -5.22 -8.66 3.01
N TYR A 102 -5.07 -7.38 3.33
CA TYR A 102 -4.06 -6.51 2.74
C TYR A 102 -3.64 -5.43 3.74
N VAL A 103 -2.48 -4.83 3.50
CA VAL A 103 -1.96 -3.70 4.28
C VAL A 103 -1.69 -2.54 3.35
N PHE A 104 -1.64 -1.33 3.89
CA PHE A 104 -1.34 -0.17 3.07
C PHE A 104 -0.58 0.90 3.82
N VAL A 105 0.13 1.71 3.03
CA VAL A 105 0.70 3.00 3.42
C VAL A 105 -0.07 4.06 2.66
N ALA A 106 -0.82 4.92 3.34
CA ALA A 106 -1.57 6.03 2.74
C ALA A 106 -0.87 7.36 3.04
N CYS A 107 -0.92 8.32 2.12
CA CYS A 107 -0.40 9.67 2.33
C CYS A 107 -1.57 10.66 2.34
N ILE A 108 -1.78 11.32 3.49
CA ILE A 108 -2.82 12.33 3.68
C ILE A 108 -2.15 13.57 4.26
N ASP A 109 -2.24 14.68 3.53
CA ASP A 109 -1.69 15.98 3.93
C ASP A 109 -0.22 15.93 4.37
N GLY A 110 0.60 15.19 3.61
CA GLY A 110 2.02 15.05 3.85
C GLY A 110 2.39 14.14 5.02
N LYS A 111 1.43 13.44 5.61
CA LYS A 111 1.64 12.47 6.68
C LYS A 111 1.29 11.07 6.21
N LEU A 112 2.04 10.08 6.67
CA LEU A 112 1.79 8.69 6.33
C LEU A 112 0.93 8.01 7.40
N GLU A 113 0.06 7.12 6.95
CA GLU A 113 -0.65 6.18 7.79
C GLU A 113 -0.35 4.76 7.33
N VAL A 114 -0.16 3.86 8.30
CA VAL A 114 0.05 2.44 8.06
C VAL A 114 -1.07 1.66 8.73
N ARG A 115 -1.84 0.93 7.92
CA ARG A 115 -3.00 0.16 8.41
C ARG A 115 -3.09 -1.19 7.72
N GLU A 116 -3.81 -2.10 8.35
CA GLU A 116 -4.26 -3.34 7.74
C GLU A 116 -5.76 -3.29 7.46
N CYS A 117 -6.22 -4.08 6.52
CA CYS A 117 -7.63 -4.23 6.23
C CYS A 117 -7.96 -5.70 6.02
N ARG A 118 -9.10 -6.12 6.59
CA ARG A 118 -9.70 -7.43 6.35
C ARG A 118 -10.98 -7.24 5.55
N ALA A 119 -10.97 -7.77 4.34
CA ALA A 119 -12.09 -7.69 3.40
C ALA A 119 -12.37 -9.11 2.88
N GLY A 120 -12.43 -9.29 1.56
CA GLY A 120 -12.68 -10.57 0.92
C GLY A 120 -14.00 -10.59 0.16
N GLU A 121 -14.50 -11.79 -0.09
CA GLU A 121 -15.75 -12.00 -0.80
C GLU A 121 -16.93 -11.33 -0.07
N GLY A 122 -17.84 -10.71 -0.83
CA GLY A 122 -18.99 -10.00 -0.28
C GLY A 122 -18.69 -8.62 0.33
N THR A 123 -17.42 -8.21 0.45
CA THR A 123 -17.08 -6.86 0.93
C THR A 123 -17.33 -5.82 -0.15
N MET A 124 -18.20 -4.85 0.16
CA MET A 124 -18.50 -3.73 -0.72
C MET A 124 -17.48 -2.60 -0.55
N TRP A 125 -17.26 -1.82 -1.61
CA TRP A 125 -16.25 -0.77 -1.61
C TRP A 125 -16.50 0.33 -0.55
N PHE A 126 -17.76 0.65 -0.28
CA PHE A 126 -18.15 1.69 0.69
C PHE A 126 -17.92 1.28 2.15
N GLN A 127 -17.74 -0.02 2.41
CA GLN A 127 -17.45 -0.54 3.75
C GLN A 127 -15.97 -0.40 4.11
N GLN A 128 -15.08 -0.25 3.11
CA GLN A 128 -13.62 -0.29 3.30
C GLN A 128 -13.11 0.72 4.34
N ALA A 129 -13.71 1.91 4.39
CA ALA A 129 -13.33 2.98 5.32
C ALA A 129 -13.54 2.61 6.80
N GLU A 130 -14.37 1.61 7.08
CA GLU A 130 -14.66 1.13 8.42
C GLU A 130 -13.91 -0.18 8.76
N LEU A 131 -13.31 -0.82 7.75
CA LEU A 131 -12.68 -2.15 7.90
C LEU A 131 -11.18 -2.11 8.20
N HIS A 132 -10.53 -0.96 8.03
CA HIS A 132 -9.09 -0.85 8.25
C HIS A 132 -8.72 -0.51 9.70
N THR A 133 -7.76 -1.25 10.27
CA THR A 133 -7.31 -1.15 11.66
C THR A 133 -5.84 -0.79 11.75
N SER A 134 -5.40 -0.30 12.91
CA SER A 134 -3.98 -0.07 13.19
C SER A 134 -3.19 -1.38 13.11
N ILE A 135 -1.93 -1.29 12.69
CA ILE A 135 -0.99 -2.41 12.76
C ILE A 135 -0.25 -2.32 14.08
N GLU A 136 -0.39 -3.34 14.91
CA GLU A 136 0.27 -3.42 16.22
C GLU A 136 1.51 -4.34 16.20
N ASP A 137 1.59 -5.25 15.21
CA ASP A 137 2.66 -6.24 15.17
C ASP A 137 3.86 -5.79 14.32
N GLU A 138 5.05 -5.87 14.92
CA GLU A 138 6.31 -5.48 14.29
C GLU A 138 6.61 -6.30 13.01
N LYS A 139 6.14 -7.56 12.96
CA LYS A 139 6.37 -8.43 11.82
C LYS A 139 5.70 -7.85 10.57
N THR A 140 4.44 -7.44 10.65
CA THR A 140 3.71 -6.79 9.54
C THR A 140 4.42 -5.53 9.07
N VAL A 141 4.85 -4.66 9.99
CA VAL A 141 5.62 -3.45 9.66
C VAL A 141 6.88 -3.80 8.87
N ARG A 142 7.70 -4.73 9.38
CA ARG A 142 8.92 -5.18 8.69
C ARG A 142 8.65 -5.77 7.30
N ARG A 143 7.49 -6.41 7.08
CA ARG A 143 7.08 -6.89 5.75
C ARG A 143 6.78 -5.74 4.80
N ILE A 144 6.13 -4.68 5.28
CA ILE A 144 5.87 -3.46 4.50
C ILE A 144 7.20 -2.80 4.12
N GLU A 145 8.10 -2.64 5.08
CA GLU A 145 9.44 -2.08 4.84
C GLU A 145 10.20 -2.87 3.78
N LYS A 146 10.21 -4.21 3.90
CA LYS A 146 10.81 -5.09 2.89
C LYS A 146 10.18 -4.89 1.51
N SER A 147 8.86 -4.81 1.43
CA SER A 147 8.15 -4.60 0.16
C SER A 147 8.39 -3.22 -0.45
N MET A 148 8.53 -2.16 0.37
CA MET A 148 8.93 -0.84 -0.13
C MET A 148 10.36 -0.86 -0.69
N LYS A 149 11.30 -1.54 -0.03
CA LYS A 149 12.66 -1.74 -0.58
C LYS A 149 12.65 -2.52 -1.88
N GLU A 150 11.83 -3.57 -1.97
CA GLU A 150 11.65 -4.35 -3.20
C GLU A 150 11.07 -3.50 -4.35
N LEU A 151 10.11 -2.60 -4.07
CA LEU A 151 9.60 -1.64 -5.05
C LEU A 151 10.71 -0.70 -5.55
N GLN A 152 11.51 -0.15 -4.64
CA GLN A 152 12.60 0.75 -5.02
C GLN A 152 13.62 0.05 -5.92
N MET A 153 14.03 -1.17 -5.56
CA MET A 153 14.95 -1.96 -6.41
C MET A 153 14.33 -2.26 -7.77
N LEU A 154 13.07 -2.71 -7.81
CA LEU A 154 12.37 -3.02 -9.05
C LEU A 154 12.33 -1.82 -10.01
N PHE A 155 12.05 -0.62 -9.50
CA PHE A 155 12.00 0.57 -10.35
C PHE A 155 13.38 1.18 -10.63
N LEU A 156 14.40 0.90 -9.82
CA LEU A 156 15.79 1.27 -10.15
C LEU A 156 16.30 0.43 -11.32
N ASP A 157 16.06 -0.89 -11.29
CA ASP A 157 16.49 -1.80 -12.35
C ASP A 157 15.87 -1.44 -13.71
N VAL A 158 14.60 -1.01 -13.73
CA VAL A 158 13.91 -0.57 -14.97
C VAL A 158 14.48 0.71 -15.58
N LEU A 159 15.07 1.61 -14.78
CA LEU A 159 15.69 2.85 -15.28
C LEU A 159 17.09 2.64 -15.87
N VAL A 160 17.67 1.45 -15.72
CA VAL A 160 19.03 1.11 -16.16
C VAL A 160 19.03 0.23 -17.42
N GLU A 161 17.88 -0.28 -17.87
CA GLU A 161 17.78 -0.98 -19.15
C GLU A 161 17.76 0.03 -20.33
N PRO A 162 18.72 -0.07 -21.28
CA PRO A 162 18.92 0.89 -22.37
C PRO A 162 17.91 0.79 -23.53
#